data_AF-A0A0S2KBE9-F1
#
_entry.id   AF-A0A0S2KBE9-F1
#
_cell.length_a   1.000
_cell.length_b   1.000
_cell.length_c   1.000
_cell.angle_alpha   90.00
_cell.angle_beta   90.00
_cell.angle_gamma   90.00
#
_symmetry.space_group_name_H-M   'P 1'
#
loop_
_entity.id
_entity.type
_entity.pdbx_description
1 polymer ?
#
loop_
_entity_poly.entity_id
_entity_poly.type
_entity_poly.pdbx_seq_one_letter_code
_entity_poly.pdbx_strand_id
1 'polypeptide(L)'
;MKKLFSTLLISGSALLSANVMAQSMIEGVYMSAAGDNGRGACTVEVKSMGKSPKYGDEVYALTSHGEGACEWTAVGLSKNFNISAGLVSSGGHAGYINAKWPFGPGGARLEVTTFDPDGSERTQVAFTKVDSK
;
A
#
# COMPACT_ATOMS: atom_id res chain seq x y z
N MET A 1 -2.93 20.55 51.88
CA MET A 1 -2.80 20.81 50.42
C MET A 1 -1.52 20.16 49.92
N LYS A 2 -1.59 19.13 49.06
CA LYS A 2 -0.49 18.55 48.21
C LYS A 2 -0.74 17.05 47.93
N LYS A 3 -1.82 16.67 47.25
CA LYS A 3 -1.97 15.36 46.60
C LYS A 3 -2.97 15.46 45.45
N LEU A 4 -2.62 16.21 44.41
CA LEU A 4 -3.50 16.41 43.24
C LEU A 4 -2.67 16.80 42.01
N PHE A 5 -1.63 16.04 41.67
CA PHE A 5 -0.87 16.29 40.42
C PHE A 5 -0.29 15.05 39.74
N SER A 6 -0.59 13.82 40.20
CA SER A 6 0.11 12.63 39.69
C SER A 6 -0.65 11.81 38.63
N THR A 7 -1.86 12.20 38.23
CA THR A 7 -2.73 11.35 37.39
C THR A 7 -2.80 11.75 35.91
N LEU A 8 -2.06 12.76 35.47
CA LEU A 8 -2.25 13.33 34.12
C LEU A 8 -1.22 12.89 33.04
N LEU A 9 -0.27 12.00 33.36
CA LEU A 9 0.87 11.72 32.47
C LEU A 9 0.78 10.40 31.67
N ILE A 10 -0.30 9.62 31.79
CA ILE A 10 -0.38 8.29 31.15
C ILE A 10 -1.14 8.32 29.80
N SER A 11 -1.89 9.37 29.49
CA SER A 11 -2.73 9.44 28.29
C SER A 11 -2.01 9.90 27.01
N GLY A 12 -0.80 10.46 27.10
CA GLY A 12 -0.06 10.96 25.92
C GLY A 12 0.58 9.87 25.06
N SER A 13 0.98 8.75 25.65
CA SER A 13 1.74 7.70 24.96
C SER A 13 0.87 6.77 24.10
N ALA A 14 -0.46 6.75 24.31
CA ALA A 14 -1.36 5.85 23.58
C ALA A 14 -1.68 6.34 22.16
N LEU A 15 -1.59 7.65 21.89
CA LEU A 15 -1.96 8.24 20.60
C LEU A 15 -0.86 8.11 19.53
N LEU A 16 0.40 7.96 19.94
CA LEU A 16 1.53 7.79 19.02
C LEU A 16 1.62 6.36 18.46
N SER A 17 1.15 5.36 19.20
CA SER A 17 1.20 3.94 18.81
C SER A 17 0.18 3.57 17.73
N ALA A 18 -0.92 4.32 17.60
CA ALA A 18 -2.00 3.98 16.68
C ALA A 18 -1.59 4.08 15.20
N ASN A 19 -0.67 4.99 14.86
CA ASN A 19 -0.23 5.19 13.48
C ASN A 19 0.63 4.04 12.97
N VAL A 20 1.52 3.49 13.82
CA VAL A 20 2.40 2.37 13.45
C VAL A 20 1.59 1.09 13.21
N MET A 21 0.54 0.86 14.00
CA MET A 21 -0.33 -0.31 13.85
C MET A 21 -1.12 -0.30 12.54
N ALA A 22 -1.55 0.89 12.10
CA ALA A 22 -2.35 1.06 10.89
C ALA A 22 -1.55 0.75 9.61
N GLN A 23 -0.28 1.15 9.54
CA GLN A 23 0.56 0.91 8.36
C GLN A 23 1.00 -0.56 8.23
N SER A 24 1.17 -1.28 9.33
CA SER A 24 1.35 -2.75 9.30
C SER A 24 0.17 -3.50 8.65
N MET A 25 -1.05 -2.95 8.65
CA MET A 25 -2.22 -3.66 8.15
C MET A 25 -2.34 -3.66 6.62
N ILE A 26 -1.65 -2.76 5.92
CA ILE A 26 -1.66 -2.72 4.45
C ILE A 26 -0.70 -3.73 3.82
N GLU A 27 0.24 -4.28 4.58
CA GLU A 27 1.13 -5.33 4.12
C GLU A 27 0.38 -6.64 3.87
N GLY A 28 0.82 -7.39 2.86
CA GLY A 28 0.29 -8.70 2.53
C GLY A 28 0.11 -8.91 1.03
N VAL A 29 -0.56 -10.01 0.71
CA VAL A 29 -0.82 -10.44 -0.67
C VAL A 29 -2.27 -10.12 -1.02
N TYR A 30 -2.47 -9.52 -2.18
CA TYR A 30 -3.78 -9.16 -2.72
C TYR A 30 -3.98 -9.80 -4.08
N MET A 31 -5.19 -10.22 -4.40
CA MET A 31 -5.53 -10.89 -5.64
C MET A 31 -6.67 -10.16 -6.35
N SER A 32 -6.54 -9.92 -7.66
CA SER A 32 -7.61 -9.35 -8.46
C SER A 32 -8.73 -10.37 -8.68
N ALA A 33 -9.89 -9.91 -9.12
CA ALA A 33 -10.86 -10.84 -9.71
C ALA A 33 -10.20 -11.53 -10.92
N ALA A 34 -10.46 -12.83 -11.07
CA ALA A 34 -10.05 -13.54 -12.28
C ALA A 34 -10.97 -13.08 -13.43
N GLY A 35 -10.40 -12.43 -14.46
CA GLY A 35 -11.14 -12.19 -15.70
C GLY A 35 -11.17 -10.77 -16.27
N ASP A 36 -10.48 -9.78 -15.72
CA ASP A 36 -10.55 -8.41 -16.28
C ASP A 36 -9.51 -8.13 -17.39
N ASN A 37 -8.45 -8.95 -17.50
CA ASN A 37 -7.34 -8.75 -18.45
C ASN A 37 -7.19 -9.88 -19.50
N GLY A 38 -8.15 -10.80 -19.58
CA GLY A 38 -8.09 -11.97 -20.47
C GLY A 38 -7.03 -13.03 -20.11
N ARG A 39 -6.31 -12.86 -18.99
CA ARG A 39 -5.24 -13.74 -18.49
C ARG A 39 -5.26 -13.80 -16.96
N GLY A 40 -5.84 -14.87 -16.40
CA GLY A 40 -5.77 -15.19 -14.96
C GLY A 40 -6.20 -14.08 -13.98
N ALA A 41 -6.03 -14.34 -12.68
CA ALA A 41 -6.03 -13.29 -11.66
C ALA A 41 -4.60 -12.76 -11.48
N CYS A 42 -4.43 -11.45 -11.33
CA CYS A 42 -3.15 -10.87 -10.93
C CYS A 42 -3.01 -10.91 -9.40
N THR A 43 -1.80 -11.13 -8.91
CA THR A 43 -1.49 -11.11 -7.48
C THR A 43 -0.50 -9.99 -7.20
N VAL A 44 -0.75 -9.14 -6.20
CA VAL A 44 0.15 -8.07 -5.78
C VAL A 44 0.58 -8.31 -4.33
N GLU A 45 1.89 -8.40 -4.10
CA GLU A 45 2.48 -8.38 -2.77
C GLU A 45 2.85 -6.94 -2.41
N VAL A 46 2.38 -6.47 -1.24
CA VAL A 46 2.74 -5.17 -0.66
C VAL A 46 3.60 -5.42 0.57
N LYS A 47 4.82 -4.85 0.55
CA LYS A 47 5.81 -5.08 1.61
C LYS A 47 6.51 -3.79 2.02
N SER A 48 6.63 -3.58 3.33
CA SER A 48 7.45 -2.48 3.84
C SER A 48 8.93 -2.72 3.56
N MET A 49 9.63 -1.69 3.09
CA MET A 49 11.09 -1.74 2.87
C MET A 49 11.89 -1.43 4.15
N GLY A 50 11.21 -1.34 5.31
CA GLY A 50 11.86 -1.14 6.60
C GLY A 50 11.95 0.32 7.03
N LYS A 51 13.10 0.72 7.61
CA LYS A 51 13.23 1.98 8.36
C LYS A 51 12.71 3.16 7.56
N SER A 52 11.64 3.77 8.08
CA SER A 52 11.20 5.10 7.68
C SER A 52 12.40 6.05 7.62
N PRO A 53 12.56 6.83 6.54
CA PRO A 53 13.61 7.84 6.50
C PRO A 53 13.43 8.82 7.66
N LYS A 54 14.53 9.42 8.14
CA LYS A 54 14.52 10.41 9.23
C LYS A 54 13.53 11.56 8.95
N TYR A 55 13.31 11.84 7.68
CA TYR A 55 12.29 12.74 7.17
C TYR A 55 11.60 12.05 6.00
N GLY A 56 10.27 11.94 6.07
CA GLY A 56 9.48 11.38 4.98
C GLY A 56 8.55 10.25 5.43
N ASP A 57 7.73 9.84 4.48
CA ASP A 57 6.77 8.77 4.62
C ASP A 57 7.44 7.38 4.52
N GLU A 58 6.73 6.33 4.92
CA GLU A 58 7.24 4.96 4.84
C GLU A 58 7.40 4.50 3.38
N VAL A 59 8.44 3.70 3.12
CA VAL A 59 8.72 3.18 1.77
C VAL A 59 8.18 1.76 1.65
N TYR A 60 7.44 1.51 0.58
CA TYR A 60 6.85 0.20 0.27
C TYR A 60 7.29 -0.26 -1.12
N ALA A 61 7.51 -1.56 -1.23
CA ALA A 61 7.63 -2.27 -2.49
C ALA A 61 6.30 -2.96 -2.80
N LEU A 62 5.87 -2.85 -4.05
CA LEU A 62 4.72 -3.54 -4.62
C LEU A 62 5.23 -4.43 -5.75
N THR A 63 5.00 -5.72 -5.65
CA THR A 63 5.40 -6.67 -6.68
C THR A 63 4.16 -7.38 -7.18
N SER A 64 3.87 -7.23 -8.47
CA SER A 64 2.76 -7.88 -9.12
C SER A 64 3.24 -9.09 -9.92
N HIS A 65 2.53 -10.18 -9.73
CA HIS A 65 2.75 -11.48 -10.36
C HIS A 65 1.53 -11.90 -11.17
N GLY A 66 1.77 -12.64 -12.24
CA GLY A 66 0.76 -13.17 -13.16
C GLY A 66 1.33 -13.25 -14.57
N GLU A 67 0.47 -13.15 -15.58
CA GLU A 67 0.90 -13.17 -16.98
C GLU A 67 0.74 -11.81 -17.65
N GLY A 68 1.71 -11.43 -18.48
CA GLY A 68 1.65 -10.21 -19.30
C GLY A 68 1.49 -8.93 -18.46
N ALA A 69 0.33 -8.29 -18.55
CA ALA A 69 0.06 -7.02 -17.87
C ALA A 69 0.07 -7.12 -16.32
N CYS A 70 0.01 -8.32 -15.76
CA CYS A 70 0.12 -8.54 -14.31
C CYS A 70 1.56 -8.51 -13.78
N GLU A 71 2.59 -8.42 -14.63
CA GLU A 71 3.99 -8.52 -14.20
C GLU A 71 4.65 -7.14 -14.16
N TRP A 72 4.78 -6.60 -12.95
CA TRP A 72 5.39 -5.30 -12.71
C TRP A 72 5.87 -5.17 -11.28
N THR A 73 6.85 -4.29 -11.06
CA THR A 73 7.34 -3.93 -9.73
C THR A 73 7.27 -2.43 -9.56
N ALA A 74 6.94 -1.97 -8.36
CA ALA A 74 6.90 -0.57 -8.03
C ALA A 74 7.46 -0.31 -6.63
N VAL A 75 8.09 0.85 -6.45
CA VAL A 75 8.61 1.31 -5.16
C VAL A 75 8.15 2.74 -4.93
N GLY A 76 7.58 3.00 -3.75
CA GLY A 76 6.96 4.28 -3.47
C GLY A 76 6.81 4.63 -2.01
N LEU A 77 6.31 5.83 -1.79
CA LEU A 77 6.06 6.40 -0.47
C LEU A 77 4.59 6.22 -0.09
N SER A 78 4.35 5.84 1.16
CA SER A 78 3.02 5.62 1.73
C SER A 78 2.59 6.75 2.64
N LYS A 79 1.53 7.46 2.26
CA LYS A 79 0.92 8.52 3.06
C LYS A 79 -0.58 8.29 3.16
N ASN A 80 -1.12 8.25 4.38
CA ASN A 80 -2.56 8.08 4.62
C ASN A 80 -3.19 6.89 3.86
N PHE A 81 -2.52 5.73 3.85
CA PHE A 81 -3.00 4.52 3.16
C PHE A 81 -3.15 4.73 1.64
N ASN A 82 -2.24 5.53 1.10
CA ASN A 82 -2.04 5.71 -0.32
C ASN A 82 -0.54 5.57 -0.59
N ILE A 83 -0.18 4.67 -1.50
CA ILE A 83 1.19 4.52 -1.98
C ILE A 83 1.27 5.13 -3.37
N SER A 84 2.11 6.14 -3.50
CA SER A 84 2.51 6.69 -4.80
C SER A 84 3.89 6.16 -5.13
N ALA A 85 3.99 5.38 -6.22
CA ALA A 85 5.19 4.64 -6.57
C ALA A 85 5.57 4.80 -8.05
N GLY A 86 6.86 4.78 -8.34
CA GLY A 86 7.34 4.56 -9.70
C GLY A 86 7.21 3.08 -10.06
N LEU A 87 6.71 2.78 -11.27
CA LEU A 87 6.48 1.42 -11.75
C LEU A 87 7.42 1.08 -12.91
N VAL A 88 7.84 -0.18 -12.95
CA VAL A 88 8.52 -0.80 -14.09
C VAL A 88 7.82 -2.12 -14.39
N SER A 89 7.27 -2.25 -15.59
CA SER A 89 6.66 -3.51 -16.05
C SER A 89 7.69 -4.43 -16.70
N SER A 90 7.39 -5.74 -16.80
CA SER A 90 8.25 -6.69 -17.50
C SER A 90 8.40 -6.39 -19.00
N GLY A 91 7.46 -5.63 -19.57
CA GLY A 91 7.54 -5.10 -20.93
C GLY A 91 8.49 -3.89 -21.09
N GLY A 92 9.18 -3.46 -20.03
CA GLY A 92 10.09 -2.32 -20.05
C GLY A 92 9.40 -0.96 -20.06
N HIS A 93 8.08 -0.92 -19.81
CA HIS A 93 7.33 0.32 -19.71
C HIS A 93 7.48 0.92 -18.31
N ALA A 94 7.97 2.17 -18.25
CA ALA A 94 8.03 2.95 -17.03
C ALA A 94 6.77 3.81 -16.88
N GLY A 95 6.34 4.02 -15.65
CA GLY A 95 5.17 4.84 -15.32
C GLY A 95 5.03 5.06 -13.82
N TYR A 96 3.84 5.42 -13.38
CA TYR A 96 3.54 5.63 -11.96
C TYR A 96 2.30 4.85 -11.54
N ILE A 97 2.30 4.32 -10.32
CA ILE A 97 1.09 3.77 -9.73
C ILE A 97 0.65 4.58 -8.52
N ASN A 98 -0.67 4.58 -8.33
CA ASN A 98 -1.31 4.98 -7.10
C ASN A 98 -2.06 3.77 -6.53
N ALA A 99 -1.60 3.26 -5.41
CA ALA A 99 -2.21 2.15 -4.68
C ALA A 99 -2.95 2.70 -3.46
N LYS A 100 -4.27 2.53 -3.39
CA LYS A 100 -5.12 3.10 -2.36
C LYS A 100 -5.96 2.05 -1.66
N TRP A 101 -6.12 2.20 -0.35
CA TRP A 101 -7.09 1.45 0.44
C TRP A 101 -8.31 2.33 0.73
N PRO A 102 -9.40 2.23 -0.07
CA PRO A 102 -10.53 3.16 0.01
C PRO A 102 -11.27 3.11 1.35
N PHE A 103 -11.23 1.97 2.04
CA PHE A 103 -11.85 1.76 3.34
C PHE A 103 -10.85 1.85 4.50
N GLY A 104 -9.67 2.42 4.25
CA GLY A 104 -8.57 2.51 5.20
C GLY A 104 -7.75 1.23 5.31
N PRO A 105 -6.74 1.22 6.19
CA PRO A 105 -5.68 0.22 6.23
C PRO A 105 -6.13 -1.19 6.63
N GLY A 106 -7.22 -1.29 7.38
CA GLY A 106 -7.82 -2.56 7.77
C GLY A 106 -8.76 -3.14 6.71
N GLY A 107 -9.01 -2.39 5.63
CA GLY A 107 -9.84 -2.85 4.53
C GLY A 107 -9.09 -3.90 3.69
N ALA A 108 -9.77 -4.99 3.35
CA ALA A 108 -9.21 -6.00 2.46
C ALA A 108 -9.08 -5.52 1.00
N ARG A 109 -9.64 -4.37 0.63
CA ARG A 109 -9.65 -3.88 -0.76
C ARG A 109 -8.48 -2.93 -1.02
N LEU A 110 -7.74 -3.22 -2.08
CA LEU A 110 -6.67 -2.40 -2.65
C LEU A 110 -7.08 -2.00 -4.07
N GLU A 111 -6.99 -0.71 -4.39
CA GLU A 111 -7.21 -0.19 -5.74
C GLU A 111 -5.89 0.34 -6.28
N VAL A 112 -5.41 -0.23 -7.38
CA VAL A 112 -4.18 0.19 -8.05
C VAL A 112 -4.55 0.87 -9.35
N THR A 113 -4.18 2.13 -9.47
CA THR A 113 -4.30 2.90 -10.72
C THR A 113 -2.91 3.09 -11.31
N THR A 114 -2.74 2.75 -12.59
CA THR A 114 -1.50 2.95 -13.34
C THR A 114 -1.61 4.19 -14.21
N PHE A 115 -0.52 4.94 -14.30
CA PHE A 115 -0.39 6.15 -15.07
C PHE A 115 0.82 6.04 -15.98
N ASP A 116 0.70 6.56 -17.20
CA ASP A 116 1.83 6.74 -18.10
C ASP A 116 2.71 7.91 -17.64
N PRO A 117 3.95 8.04 -18.16
CA PRO A 117 4.87 9.12 -17.76
C PRO A 117 4.34 10.54 -17.98
N ASP A 118 3.35 10.71 -18.86
CA ASP A 118 2.65 11.98 -19.12
C ASP A 118 1.53 12.29 -18.11
N GLY A 119 1.27 11.36 -17.17
CA GLY A 119 0.24 11.48 -16.14
C GLY A 119 -1.14 11.00 -16.59
N SER A 120 -1.30 10.50 -17.81
CA SER A 120 -2.56 9.91 -18.25
C SER A 120 -2.85 8.59 -17.53
N GLU A 121 -4.09 8.39 -17.11
CA GLU A 121 -4.53 7.14 -16.50
C GLU A 121 -4.62 6.04 -17.54
N ARG A 122 -3.97 4.91 -17.28
CA ARG A 122 -3.91 3.79 -18.20
C ARG A 122 -4.85 2.67 -17.80
N THR A 123 -4.78 2.23 -16.55
CA THR A 123 -5.69 1.20 -16.01
C THR A 123 -5.93 1.40 -14.53
N GLN A 124 -7.10 0.96 -14.08
CA GLN A 124 -7.42 0.82 -12.66
C GLN A 124 -7.85 -0.63 -12.41
N VAL A 125 -7.22 -1.27 -11.43
CA VAL A 125 -7.50 -2.67 -11.07
C VAL A 125 -7.73 -2.75 -9.56
N ALA A 126 -8.79 -3.46 -9.18
CA ALA A 126 -9.10 -3.73 -7.79
C ALA A 126 -8.60 -5.12 -7.39
N PHE A 127 -8.00 -5.18 -6.21
CA PHE A 127 -7.49 -6.38 -5.58
C PHE A 127 -8.12 -6.57 -4.20
N THR A 128 -8.24 -7.81 -3.78
CA THR A 128 -8.73 -8.19 -2.46
C THR A 128 -7.64 -8.95 -1.72
N LYS A 129 -7.42 -8.61 -0.45
CA LYS A 129 -6.42 -9.24 0.41
C LYS A 129 -6.72 -10.73 0.52
N VAL A 130 -5.72 -11.54 0.25
CA VAL A 130 -5.78 -12.98 0.47
C VAL A 130 -5.40 -13.18 1.92
N ASP A 131 -6.35 -13.59 2.75
CA ASP A 131 -6.02 -13.97 4.12
C ASP A 131 -5.01 -15.12 4.07
N SER A 132 -3.86 -14.95 4.72
CA SER A 132 -2.98 -16.06 5.07
C SER A 132 -3.78 -16.97 5.98
N LYS A 133 -4.34 -18.05 5.43
CA LYS A 133 -4.93 -19.14 6.22
C LYS A 133 -3.94 -19.70 7.23
#